data_AF-A0AAV9U7S7-F1
#
_entry.id   AF-A0AAV9U7S7-F1
#
_cell.length_a   1.000
_cell.length_b   1.000
_cell.length_c   1.000
_cell.angle_alpha   90.00
_cell.angle_beta   90.00
_cell.angle_gamma   90.00
#
_symmetry.space_group_name_H-M   'P 1'
#
loop_
_entity.id
_entity.type
_entity.pdbx_description
1 polymer ?
#
loop_
_entity_poly.entity_id
_entity_poly.type
_entity_poly.pdbx_seq_one_letter_code
_entity_poly.pdbx_strand_id
1 'polypeptide(L)'
;MYPPSEVSYDAGELNWFGDYKPQIIFENGYTIRYQDDGNLTVYDDNDEAVTTMGKQESAPLADLKLHFQEDGNLVAYNKDEAYWHTYTNPSRKAARLICKQDAPYMLLLDENDNQVWCLTEENP
;
A
#
# COMPACT_ATOMS: atom_id res chain seq x y z
N MET A 1 14.80 -8.06 16.79
CA MET A 1 13.35 -8.16 16.48
C MET A 1 13.26 -8.92 15.17
N TYR A 2 12.50 -10.00 15.12
CA TYR A 2 12.30 -10.74 13.87
C TYR A 2 11.41 -9.90 12.93
N PRO A 3 11.59 -9.99 11.61
CA PRO A 3 10.65 -9.39 10.68
C PRO A 3 9.21 -9.88 10.96
N PRO A 4 8.18 -9.06 10.77
CA PRO A 4 6.80 -9.45 11.02
C PRO A 4 6.25 -10.40 9.94
N SER A 5 5.19 -11.12 10.26
CA SER A 5 4.32 -11.77 9.26
C SER A 5 3.23 -10.81 8.74
N GLU A 6 2.85 -9.82 9.54
CA GLU A 6 1.87 -8.77 9.22
C GLU A 6 2.16 -7.46 9.98
N VAL A 7 1.74 -6.33 9.40
CA VAL A 7 1.78 -5.00 10.01
C VAL A 7 0.41 -4.35 9.81
N SER A 8 -0.12 -3.70 10.84
CA SER A 8 -1.40 -2.97 10.76
C SER A 8 -1.21 -1.48 11.01
N TYR A 9 -2.03 -0.68 10.35
CA TYR A 9 -2.14 0.76 10.53
C TYR A 9 -3.62 1.13 10.70
N ASP A 10 -3.92 1.95 11.70
CA ASP A 10 -5.20 2.63 11.79
C ASP A 10 -5.24 3.80 10.80
N ALA A 11 -6.46 4.24 10.46
CA ALA A 11 -6.68 5.41 9.62
C ALA A 11 -5.94 6.64 10.20
N GLY A 12 -5.11 7.29 9.37
CA GLY A 12 -4.25 8.41 9.75
C GLY A 12 -2.79 8.03 10.04
N GLU A 13 -2.48 6.76 10.32
CA GLU A 13 -1.14 6.36 10.76
C GLU A 13 -0.14 6.17 9.61
N LEU A 14 -0.56 5.53 8.51
CA LEU A 14 0.37 5.25 7.40
C LEU A 14 0.69 6.53 6.63
N ASN A 15 1.98 6.84 6.56
CA ASN A 15 2.56 7.93 5.78
C ASN A 15 3.89 7.44 5.18
N TRP A 16 3.85 6.84 4.00
CA TRP A 16 5.05 6.37 3.29
C TRP A 16 5.48 7.38 2.24
N PHE A 17 6.79 7.50 2.05
CA PHE A 17 7.38 8.33 1.01
C PHE A 17 7.94 7.45 -0.09
N GLY A 18 7.77 7.87 -1.34
CA GLY A 18 8.27 7.12 -2.50
C GLY A 18 9.80 7.05 -2.48
N ASP A 19 10.34 5.85 -2.33
CA ASP A 19 11.77 5.54 -2.47
C ASP A 19 11.97 4.08 -2.92
N TYR A 20 13.19 3.67 -3.28
CA TYR A 20 13.44 2.29 -3.70
C TYR A 20 13.62 1.27 -2.55
N LYS A 21 13.43 1.67 -1.29
CA LYS A 21 13.68 0.80 -0.14
C LYS A 21 12.40 0.07 0.27
N PRO A 22 12.53 -1.12 0.89
CA PRO A 22 11.41 -1.76 1.57
C PRO A 22 10.84 -0.88 2.67
N GLN A 23 9.55 -0.53 2.59
CA GLN A 23 8.81 0.01 3.74
C GLN A 23 8.45 -1.10 4.73
N ILE A 24 8.26 -2.33 4.23
CA ILE A 24 8.11 -3.54 5.04
C ILE A 24 9.00 -4.64 4.48
N ILE A 25 9.69 -5.35 5.37
CA ILE A 25 10.37 -6.62 5.11
C ILE A 25 9.69 -7.66 5.99
N PHE A 26 9.17 -8.74 5.39
CA PHE A 26 8.46 -9.79 6.10
C PHE A 26 9.37 -10.97 6.48
N GLU A 27 8.90 -11.86 7.36
CA GLU A 27 9.67 -13.03 7.82
C GLU A 27 9.99 -14.03 6.70
N ASN A 28 9.14 -14.12 5.67
CA ASN A 28 9.37 -14.95 4.49
C ASN A 28 10.29 -14.30 3.44
N GLY A 29 10.83 -13.10 3.71
CA GLY A 29 11.70 -12.37 2.80
C GLY A 29 10.98 -11.43 1.83
N TYR A 30 9.64 -11.49 1.75
CA TYR A 30 8.88 -10.61 0.87
C TYR A 30 8.99 -9.15 1.33
N THR A 31 8.85 -8.22 0.38
CA THR A 31 8.89 -6.79 0.69
C THR A 31 7.74 -6.02 0.03
N ILE A 32 7.24 -4.98 0.70
CA ILE A 32 6.36 -3.98 0.10
C ILE A 32 7.17 -2.70 -0.10
N ARG A 33 7.13 -2.17 -1.33
CA ARG A 33 7.86 -0.98 -1.76
C ARG A 33 6.92 0.05 -2.38
N TYR A 34 6.83 1.24 -1.80
CA TYR A 34 6.28 2.41 -2.46
C TYR A 34 7.43 3.20 -3.08
N GLN A 35 7.50 3.15 -4.40
CA GLN A 35 8.65 3.52 -5.22
C GLN A 35 8.59 4.99 -5.66
N ASP A 36 9.74 5.57 -6.02
CA ASP A 36 9.83 6.97 -6.44
C ASP A 36 9.25 7.23 -7.85
N ASP A 37 8.86 6.15 -8.55
CA ASP A 37 8.10 6.14 -9.79
C ASP A 37 6.58 6.01 -9.56
N GLY A 38 6.13 6.01 -8.30
CA GLY A 38 4.72 5.98 -7.93
C GLY A 38 4.10 4.59 -7.92
N ASN A 39 4.89 3.54 -8.14
CA ASN A 39 4.46 2.16 -8.01
C ASN A 39 4.48 1.71 -6.54
N LEU A 40 3.45 0.96 -6.15
CA LEU A 40 3.37 0.18 -4.93
C LEU A 40 3.53 -1.29 -5.31
N THR A 41 4.71 -1.85 -5.09
CA THR A 41 5.09 -3.17 -5.57
C THR A 41 5.38 -4.12 -4.42
N VAL A 42 4.86 -5.34 -4.53
CA VAL A 42 5.25 -6.48 -3.69
C VAL A 42 6.35 -7.24 -4.43
N TYR A 43 7.46 -7.49 -3.75
CA TYR A 43 8.54 -8.34 -4.24
C TYR A 43 8.63 -9.61 -3.41
N ASP A 44 8.94 -10.73 -4.06
CA ASP A 44 9.25 -11.99 -3.39
C ASP A 44 10.65 -11.98 -2.74
N ASP A 45 11.08 -13.13 -2.23
CA ASP A 45 12.38 -13.31 -1.58
C ASP A 45 13.58 -13.32 -2.55
N ASN A 46 13.33 -13.40 -3.86
CA ASN A 46 14.32 -13.31 -4.94
C ASN A 46 14.40 -11.91 -5.55
N ASP A 47 13.68 -10.93 -4.99
CA ASP A 47 13.55 -9.57 -5.53
C ASP A 47 12.81 -9.52 -6.89
N GLU A 48 11.94 -10.51 -7.15
CA GLU A 48 11.05 -10.53 -8.30
C GLU A 48 9.70 -9.88 -7.96
N ALA A 49 9.20 -9.00 -8.84
CA ALA A 49 7.92 -8.33 -8.62
C ALA A 49 6.76 -9.33 -8.76
N VAL A 50 5.97 -9.46 -7.70
CA VAL A 50 4.81 -10.36 -7.63
C VAL A 50 3.53 -9.65 -8.06
N THR A 51 3.34 -8.43 -7.59
CA THR A 51 2.23 -7.57 -8.00
C THR A 51 2.62 -6.12 -7.86
N THR A 52 2.13 -5.27 -8.77
CA THR A 52 2.36 -3.84 -8.77
C THR A 52 1.03 -3.14 -8.95
N MET A 53 0.80 -2.14 -8.11
CA MET A 53 -0.28 -1.19 -8.31
C MET A 53 0.30 0.22 -8.36
N GLY A 54 -0.17 1.02 -9.29
CA GLY A 54 0.30 2.38 -9.43
C GLY A 54 -0.25 2.98 -10.71
N LYS A 55 0.15 4.21 -10.97
CA LYS A 55 -0.12 4.86 -12.25
C LYS A 55 1.22 5.18 -12.86
N GLN A 56 1.46 4.67 -14.07
CA GLN A 56 2.61 5.09 -14.88
C GLN A 56 2.38 6.55 -15.29
N GLU A 57 2.84 7.47 -14.46
CA GLU A 57 2.75 8.91 -14.73
C GLU A 57 3.78 9.29 -15.79
N SER A 58 3.36 10.07 -16.78
CA SER A 58 4.23 10.59 -17.85
C SER A 58 4.93 11.88 -17.46
N ALA A 59 4.56 12.46 -16.31
CA ALA A 59 5.14 13.66 -15.73
C ALA A 59 6.16 13.29 -14.63
N PRO A 60 7.18 14.13 -14.39
CA PRO A 60 8.12 13.88 -13.30
C PRO A 60 7.40 13.90 -11.95
N LEU A 61 7.52 12.79 -11.23
CA LEU A 61 7.05 12.65 -9.86
C LEU A 61 8.08 13.28 -8.91
N ALA A 62 7.60 14.07 -7.96
CA ALA A 62 8.43 14.72 -6.95
C ALA A 62 7.67 14.75 -5.62
N ASP A 63 8.31 14.35 -4.52
CA ASP A 63 7.70 14.28 -3.19
C ASP A 63 6.48 13.35 -3.15
N LEU A 64 6.68 12.09 -3.55
CA LEU A 64 5.64 11.07 -3.52
C LEU A 64 5.27 10.66 -2.11
N LYS A 65 3.96 10.57 -1.83
CA LYS A 65 3.43 10.16 -0.54
C LYS A 65 2.25 9.21 -0.70
N LEU A 66 2.32 8.04 -0.07
CA LEU A 66 1.17 7.17 0.17
C LEU A 66 0.66 7.41 1.59
N HIS A 67 -0.63 7.73 1.72
CA HIS A 67 -1.23 8.09 3.00
C HIS A 67 -2.54 7.32 3.21
N PHE A 68 -2.63 6.60 4.33
CA PHE A 68 -3.92 6.09 4.80
C PHE A 68 -4.58 7.18 5.64
N GLN A 69 -5.58 7.85 5.07
CA GLN A 69 -6.18 9.05 5.62
C GLN A 69 -7.19 8.73 6.73
N GLU A 70 -7.45 9.70 7.61
CA GLU A 70 -8.45 9.58 8.68
C GLU A 70 -9.88 9.32 8.15
N ASP A 71 -10.16 9.66 6.89
CA ASP A 71 -11.46 9.40 6.25
C ASP A 71 -11.60 7.96 5.72
N GLY A 72 -10.56 7.14 5.88
CA GLY A 72 -10.52 5.75 5.46
C GLY A 72 -10.19 5.54 4.00
N ASN A 73 -9.69 6.56 3.28
CA ASN A 73 -9.13 6.41 1.94
C ASN A 73 -7.62 6.15 2.02
N LEU A 74 -7.13 5.18 1.24
CA LEU A 74 -5.70 5.08 0.94
C LEU A 74 -5.42 5.86 -0.36
N VAL A 75 -4.58 6.88 -0.28
CA VAL A 75 -4.34 7.86 -1.35
C VAL A 75 -2.85 8.03 -1.62
N ALA A 76 -2.49 8.07 -2.89
CA ALA A 76 -1.15 8.41 -3.35
C ALA A 76 -1.13 9.84 -3.93
N TYR A 77 -0.16 10.62 -3.48
CA TYR A 77 0.03 12.03 -3.81
C TYR A 77 1.37 12.26 -4.50
N ASN A 78 1.37 13.18 -5.45
CA ASN A 78 2.56 13.82 -6.00
C ASN A 78 2.53 15.28 -5.55
N LYS A 79 3.40 15.66 -4.62
CA LYS A 79 3.25 16.89 -3.83
C LYS A 79 1.88 16.91 -3.11
N ASP A 80 1.01 17.85 -3.45
CA ASP A 80 -0.33 17.99 -2.88
C ASP A 80 -1.44 17.47 -3.81
N GLU A 81 -1.09 16.93 -4.99
CA GLU A 81 -2.05 16.44 -5.97
C GLU A 81 -2.23 14.93 -5.85
N ALA A 82 -3.45 14.49 -5.54
CA ALA A 82 -3.79 13.07 -5.53
C ALA A 82 -3.82 12.53 -6.97
N TYR A 83 -3.03 11.50 -7.25
CA TYR A 83 -2.99 10.86 -8.58
C TYR A 83 -3.61 9.47 -8.60
N TRP A 84 -3.72 8.81 -7.45
CA TRP A 84 -4.36 7.51 -7.29
C TRP A 84 -4.99 7.37 -5.90
N HIS A 85 -6.06 6.58 -5.79
CA HIS A 85 -6.66 6.20 -4.51
C HIS A 85 -7.59 4.99 -4.63
N THR A 86 -7.90 4.40 -3.48
CA THR A 86 -8.78 3.21 -3.34
C THR A 86 -10.28 3.50 -3.42
N TYR A 87 -10.70 4.76 -3.25
CA TYR A 87 -12.13 5.16 -3.19
C TYR A 87 -12.92 4.47 -2.06
N THR A 88 -12.29 4.21 -0.91
CA THR A 88 -12.93 3.53 0.24
C THR A 88 -13.61 4.46 1.24
N ASN A 89 -13.32 5.77 1.20
CA ASN A 89 -13.97 6.78 2.05
C ASN A 89 -15.48 7.04 1.80
N PRO A 90 -16.07 6.86 0.59
CA PRO A 90 -17.49 7.18 0.39
C PRO A 90 -18.41 5.97 0.66
N SER A 91 -17.89 4.74 0.63
CA SER A 91 -18.67 3.50 0.63
C SER A 91 -18.76 2.86 2.01
N ARG A 92 -17.63 2.68 2.70
CA ARG A 92 -17.58 2.00 4.01
C ARG A 92 -16.61 2.58 5.05
N LYS A 93 -15.75 3.54 4.66
CA LYS A 93 -14.69 4.14 5.50
C LYS A 93 -13.79 3.07 6.12
N ALA A 94 -12.74 2.68 5.40
CA ALA A 94 -11.78 1.74 5.97
C ALA A 94 -11.22 2.30 7.28
N ALA A 95 -11.20 1.49 8.33
CA ALA A 95 -10.64 1.85 9.62
C ALA A 95 -9.22 1.33 9.78
N ARG A 96 -8.91 0.21 9.12
CA ARG A 96 -7.63 -0.49 9.27
C ARG A 96 -7.06 -0.90 7.93
N LEU A 97 -5.76 -0.70 7.78
CA LEU A 97 -4.94 -1.31 6.74
C LEU A 97 -4.11 -2.43 7.37
N ILE A 98 -4.09 -3.60 6.74
CA ILE A 98 -3.22 -4.72 7.12
C ILE A 98 -2.34 -5.06 5.92
N CYS A 99 -1.03 -5.03 6.12
CA CYS A 99 -0.01 -5.48 5.18
C CYS A 99 0.47 -6.86 5.60
N LYS A 100 0.44 -7.84 4.70
CA LYS A 100 0.70 -9.27 4.99
C LYS A 100 1.81 -9.81 4.11
N GLN A 101 2.50 -10.83 4.61
CA GLN A 101 3.53 -11.55 3.87
C GLN A 101 2.99 -12.47 2.76
N ASP A 102 1.68 -12.73 2.76
CA ASP A 102 0.95 -13.63 1.87
C ASP A 102 -0.32 -12.95 1.33
N ALA A 103 -0.73 -13.32 0.11
CA ALA A 103 -1.90 -12.75 -0.54
C ALA A 103 -3.20 -12.95 0.30
N PRO A 104 -4.09 -11.95 0.36
CA PRO A 104 -3.93 -10.58 -0.13
C PRO A 104 -2.85 -9.82 0.67
N TYR A 105 -1.93 -9.18 -0.05
CA TYR A 105 -0.74 -8.52 0.52
C TYR A 105 -1.08 -7.21 1.25
N MET A 106 -2.15 -6.55 0.83
CA MET A 106 -2.73 -5.42 1.55
C MET A 106 -4.24 -5.58 1.63
N LEU A 107 -4.80 -5.30 2.80
CA LEU A 107 -6.22 -5.37 3.09
C LEU A 107 -6.67 -4.08 3.75
N LEU A 108 -7.69 -3.43 3.18
CA LEU A 108 -8.45 -2.40 3.88
C LEU A 108 -9.72 -3.01 4.43
N LEU A 109 -9.94 -2.82 5.73
CA LEU A 109 -11.10 -3.31 6.46
C LEU A 109 -11.92 -2.14 7.01
N ASP A 110 -13.25 -2.24 6.99
CA ASP A 110 -14.12 -1.32 7.74
C ASP A 110 -14.10 -1.60 9.25
N GLU A 111 -14.80 -0.78 10.04
CA GLU A 111 -14.88 -0.92 11.52
C GLU A 111 -15.47 -2.26 12.00
N ASN A 112 -16.16 -3.00 11.11
CA ASN A 112 -16.73 -4.32 11.42
C ASN A 112 -15.89 -5.46 10.84
N ASP A 113 -14.64 -5.18 10.47
CA ASP A 113 -13.68 -6.13 9.90
C ASP A 113 -14.09 -6.69 8.53
N ASN A 114 -15.03 -6.04 7.83
CA ASN A 114 -15.34 -6.42 6.46
C ASN A 114 -14.26 -5.87 5.52
N GLN A 115 -13.76 -6.72 4.64
CA GLN A 115 -12.87 -6.28 3.56
C GLN A 115 -13.60 -5.32 2.61
N VAL A 116 -13.00 -4.16 2.37
CA VAL A 116 -13.51 -3.13 1.43
C VAL A 116 -12.62 -2.97 0.20
N TRP A 117 -11.34 -3.31 0.33
CA TRP A 117 -10.38 -3.31 -0.76
C TRP A 117 -9.21 -4.23 -0.43
N CYS A 118 -8.55 -4.78 -1.44
CA CYS A 118 -7.31 -5.53 -1.27
C CYS A 118 -6.36 -5.40 -2.45
N LEU A 119 -5.06 -5.56 -2.19
CA LEU A 119 -4.03 -5.84 -3.18
C LEU A 119 -3.77 -7.34 -3.21
N THR A 120 -3.97 -7.96 -4.36
CA THR A 120 -3.67 -9.39 -4.59
C THR A 120 -2.65 -9.50 -5.73
N GLU A 121 -2.22 -10.73 -6.02
CA GLU A 121 -1.66 -11.05 -7.34
C GLU A 121 -2.67 -10.64 -8.42
N GLU A 122 -2.20 -10.08 -9.53
CA GLU A 122 -3.06 -9.94 -10.71
C GLU A 122 -3.53 -11.33 -11.12
N ASN A 123 -4.86 -11.51 -11.26
CA ASN A 123 -5.36 -12.72 -11.91
C ASN A 123 -4.79 -12.72 -13.35
N PRO A 124 -4.11 -13.79 -13.80
CA PRO A 124 -3.67 -13.89 -15.19
C PRO A 124 -4.82 -13.83 -16.19
#